data_AF-A0A2E5WWG7-F1
#
_entry.id   AF-A0A2E5WWG7-F1
#
_cell.length_a   1.000
_cell.length_b   1.000
_cell.length_c   1.000
_cell.angle_alpha   90.00
_cell.angle_beta   90.00
_cell.angle_gamma   90.00
#
_symmetry.space_group_name_H-M   'P 1'
#
loop_
_entity.id
_entity.type
_entity.pdbx_description
1 polymer ?
#
loop_
_entity_poly.entity_id
_entity_poly.type
_entity_poly.pdbx_seq_one_letter_code
_entity_poly.pdbx_strand_id
1 'polypeptide(L)'
;MNVDFSTMKNVGGLERILRALFGSSLVLLDFFATLQLEIVFLILGLWGVLTSAFGYCPFNGLMGRNTCSIAYDESSSEVVSAEPI
;
A
#
# COMPACT_ATOMS: atom_id res chain seq x y z
N MET A 1 19.22 -11.35 1.37
CA MET A 1 17.98 -11.97 0.85
C MET A 1 17.22 -10.87 0.13
N ASN A 2 17.24 -10.86 -1.20
CA ASN A 2 16.46 -9.89 -1.99
C ASN A 2 15.02 -10.39 -2.02
N VAL A 3 14.14 -9.72 -1.26
CA VAL A 3 12.71 -10.01 -1.29
C VAL A 3 12.15 -9.26 -2.51
N ASP A 4 12.07 -9.93 -3.65
CA ASP A 4 11.43 -9.39 -4.84
C ASP A 4 9.92 -9.28 -4.58
N PHE A 5 9.46 -8.08 -4.21
CA PHE A 5 8.06 -7.82 -3.89
C PHE A 5 7.13 -7.93 -5.11
N SER A 6 7.63 -8.16 -6.33
CA SER A 6 6.80 -8.33 -7.52
C SER A 6 6.15 -9.70 -7.64
N THR A 7 6.73 -10.76 -7.06
CA THR A 7 6.20 -12.13 -7.17
C THR A 7 5.08 -12.49 -6.17
N MET A 8 4.76 -11.61 -5.21
CA MET A 8 3.66 -11.80 -4.25
C MET A 8 2.54 -10.75 -4.35
N LYS A 9 2.43 -10.00 -5.44
CA LYS A 9 1.36 -8.99 -5.57
C LYS A 9 -0.01 -9.65 -5.77
N ASN A 10 -0.85 -9.61 -4.73
CA ASN A 10 -2.23 -10.12 -4.77
C ASN A 10 -3.29 -9.01 -4.79
N VAL A 11 -2.87 -7.75 -4.66
CA VAL A 11 -3.75 -6.57 -4.60
C VAL A 11 -3.68 -5.79 -5.92
N GLY A 12 -4.83 -5.57 -6.56
CA GLY A 12 -4.97 -4.80 -7.79
C GLY A 12 -4.82 -3.29 -7.54
N GLY A 13 -4.59 -2.52 -8.62
CA GLY A 13 -4.27 -1.09 -8.54
C GLY A 13 -5.28 -0.24 -7.76
N LEU A 14 -6.59 -0.50 -7.93
CA LEU A 14 -7.64 0.24 -7.22
C LEU A 14 -7.61 0.00 -5.70
N GLU A 15 -7.52 -1.27 -5.28
CA GLU A 15 -7.44 -1.61 -3.85
C GLU A 15 -6.16 -1.10 -3.20
N ARG A 16 -5.06 -1.01 -3.97
CA ARG A 16 -3.80 -0.41 -3.54
C ARG A 16 -3.95 1.09 -3.31
N ILE A 17 -4.59 1.82 -4.22
CA ILE A 17 -4.83 3.26 -4.10
C ILE A 17 -5.77 3.56 -2.91
N LEU A 18 -6.86 2.80 -2.77
CA LEU A 18 -7.78 2.98 -1.65
C LEU A 18 -7.09 2.76 -0.30
N ARG A 19 -6.24 1.74 -0.18
CA ARG A 19 -5.46 1.50 1.05
C ARG A 19 -4.40 2.58 1.30
N ALA A 20 -3.73 3.06 0.24
CA ALA A 20 -2.78 4.15 0.34
C ALA A 20 -3.47 5.44 0.84
N LEU A 21 -4.61 5.80 0.24
CA LEU A 21 -5.39 6.98 0.63
C LEU A 21 -5.91 6.83 2.05
N PHE A 22 -6.60 5.74 2.36
CA PHE A 22 -7.18 5.52 3.68
C PHE A 22 -6.11 5.44 4.78
N GLY A 23 -5.04 4.66 4.56
CA GLY A 23 -3.95 4.53 5.52
C GLY A 23 -3.21 5.86 5.74
N SER A 24 -2.93 6.60 4.67
CA SER A 24 -2.29 7.93 4.78
C SER A 24 -3.19 8.93 5.49
N SER A 25 -4.49 8.94 5.20
CA SER A 25 -5.46 9.78 5.90
C SER A 25 -5.50 9.48 7.39
N LEU A 26 -5.47 8.21 7.80
CA LEU A 26 -5.46 7.85 9.21
C LEU A 26 -4.18 8.32 9.92
N VAL A 27 -3.00 8.15 9.30
CA VAL A 27 -1.73 8.63 9.88
C VAL A 27 -1.72 10.15 10.00
N LEU A 28 -2.20 10.87 8.98
CA LEU A 28 -2.27 12.34 9.03
C LEU A 28 -3.28 12.81 10.07
N LEU A 29 -4.46 12.20 10.15
CA LEU A 29 -5.46 12.56 11.14
C LEU A 29 -4.98 12.28 12.56
N ASP A 30 -4.29 11.18 12.80
CA ASP A 30 -3.68 10.86 14.10
C ASP A 30 -2.61 11.89 14.50
N PHE A 31 -1.82 12.34 13.54
CA PHE A 31 -0.81 13.38 13.77
C PHE A 31 -1.43 14.74 14.13
N PHE A 32 -2.54 15.13 13.50
CA PHE A 32 -3.18 16.44 13.72
C PHE A 32 -4.24 16.44 14.83
N ALA A 33 -4.94 15.33 15.03
CA ALA A 33 -5.94 15.16 16.07
C ALA A 33 -5.38 14.19 17.11
N THR A 34 -5.09 14.68 18.32
CA THR A 34 -4.71 13.81 19.43
C THR A 34 -5.92 12.96 19.82
N LEU A 35 -6.02 11.78 19.23
CA LEU A 35 -7.09 10.82 19.48
C LEU A 35 -6.66 9.90 20.62
N GLN A 36 -7.58 9.56 21.53
CA GLN A 36 -7.32 8.60 22.62
C GLN A 36 -6.95 7.19 22.13
N LEU A 37 -7.11 6.93 20.83
CA LEU A 37 -6.81 5.68 20.14
C LEU A 37 -5.54 5.80 19.28
N GLU A 38 -4.62 6.71 19.64
CA GLU A 38 -3.36 7.01 18.94
C GLU A 38 -2.65 5.75 18.42
N ILE A 39 -2.37 4.80 19.32
CA ILE A 39 -1.68 3.55 18.97
C ILE A 39 -2.44 2.72 17.92
N VAL A 40 -3.77 2.69 17.98
CA VAL A 40 -4.59 1.84 17.09
C VAL A 40 -4.65 2.46 15.70
N PHE A 41 -4.87 3.77 15.62
CA PHE A 41 -4.92 4.49 14.35
C PHE A 41 -3.56 4.50 13.67
N LEU A 42 -2.47 4.67 14.42
CA LEU A 42 -1.11 4.57 13.90
C LEU A 42 -0.84 3.16 13.35
N ILE A 43 -1.14 2.09 14.09
CA ILE A 43 -0.92 0.72 13.63
C ILE A 43 -1.73 0.41 12.36
N LEU A 44 -3.03 0.74 12.33
CA LEU A 44 -3.87 0.47 11.17
C LEU A 44 -3.50 1.35 9.96
N GLY A 45 -3.17 2.61 10.19
CA GLY A 45 -2.72 3.54 9.16
C GLY A 45 -1.41 3.09 8.53
N LEU A 46 -0.40 2.81 9.36
CA LEU A 46 0.91 2.33 8.91
C LEU A 46 0.78 0.97 8.20
N TRP A 47 -0.03 0.07 8.72
CA TRP A 47 -0.33 -1.22 8.08
C TRP A 47 -0.96 -1.02 6.68
N GLY A 48 -1.93 -0.11 6.55
CA GLY A 48 -2.55 0.23 5.27
C GLY A 48 -1.55 0.79 4.25
N VAL A 49 -0.66 1.68 4.69
CA VAL A 49 0.39 2.26 3.85
C VAL A 49 1.40 1.19 3.42
N LEU A 50 1.93 0.40 4.35
CA LEU A 50 2.91 -0.65 4.05
C LEU A 50 2.34 -1.71 3.10
N THR A 51 1.12 -2.19 3.36
CA THR A 51 0.45 -3.16 2.46
C THR A 51 0.19 -2.57 1.06
N SER A 52 -0.08 -1.27 0.96
CA SER A 52 -0.19 -0.59 -0.34
C SER A 52 1.14 -0.43 -1.05
N ALA A 53 2.24 -0.16 -0.33
CA ALA A 53 3.57 -0.01 -0.92
C ALA A 53 4.05 -1.32 -1.54
N PHE A 54 3.87 -2.42 -0.81
CA PHE A 54 4.28 -3.76 -1.23
C PHE A 54 3.29 -4.45 -2.19
N GLY A 55 2.05 -3.97 -2.27
CA GLY A 55 1.02 -4.59 -3.13
C GLY A 55 0.57 -5.97 -2.66
N TYR A 56 0.87 -6.31 -1.39
CA TYR A 56 0.45 -7.54 -0.74
C TYR A 56 -0.37 -7.24 0.50
N CYS A 57 -1.60 -7.77 0.56
CA CYS A 57 -2.44 -7.71 1.75
C CYS A 57 -2.56 -9.13 2.33
N PRO A 58 -2.05 -9.41 3.55
CA PRO A 58 -2.02 -10.76 4.11
C PRO A 58 -3.41 -11.33 4.34
N PHE A 59 -4.40 -10.48 4.62
CA PHE A 59 -5.80 -10.90 4.73
C PHE A 59 -6.37 -11.43 3.42
N ASN A 60 -6.00 -10.80 2.30
CA ASN A 60 -6.42 -11.23 0.97
C ASN A 60 -5.71 -12.54 0.58
N GLY A 61 -4.46 -12.73 1.01
CA GLY A 61 -3.73 -13.99 0.90
C GLY A 61 -4.34 -15.12 1.76
N LEU A 62 -4.76 -14.82 2.99
CA LEU A 62 -5.42 -15.78 3.89
C LEU A 62 -6.80 -16.20 3.37
N MET A 63 -7.50 -15.30 2.69
CA MET A 63 -8.80 -15.57 2.07
C MET A 63 -8.69 -16.19 0.67
N GLY A 64 -7.46 -16.43 0.17
CA GLY A 64 -7.21 -17.04 -1.13
C GLY A 64 -7.74 -16.22 -2.32
N ARG A 65 -7.94 -14.91 -2.14
CA ARG A 65 -8.42 -14.01 -3.19
C ARG A 65 -7.28 -13.21 -3.77
N ASN A 66 -7.31 -13.03 -5.08
CA ASN A 66 -6.40 -12.16 -5.82
C ASN A 66 -7.28 -11.19 -6.60
N THR A 67 -7.31 -9.92 -6.17
CA THR A 67 -7.94 -8.85 -6.96
C THR A 67 -6.99 -8.30 -8.03
N CYS A 68 -5.73 -8.73 -8.00
CA CYS A 68 -4.74 -8.38 -9.00
C CYS A 68 -4.93 -9.31 -10.21
N SER A 69 -5.39 -8.75 -11.33
CA SER A 69 -5.23 -9.37 -12.65
C SER A 69 -3.89 -8.89 -13.19
N ILE A 70 -2.88 -9.77 -13.23
CA ILE A 70 -1.60 -9.44 -13.86
C ILE A 70 -1.81 -9.50 -15.38
N ALA A 71 -2.07 -8.35 -16.00
CA ALA A 71 -1.83 -8.19 -17.44
C ALA A 71 -0.34 -7.86 -17.57
N TYR A 72 0.43 -8.74 -18.20
CA TYR A 72 1.84 -8.47 -18.48
C TYR A 72 1.92 -7.42 -19.59
N ASP A 73 1.88 -6.15 -19.22
CA ASP A 73 2.29 -5.06 -20.11
C ASP A 73 3.47 -4.32 -19.48
N GLU A 74 4.58 -4.34 -20.22
CA GLU A 74 5.96 -4.00 -19.87
C GLU A 74 6.23 -2.56 -19.39
N SER A 75 5.25 -1.71 -19.13
CA SER A 75 5.52 -0.27 -18.94
C SER A 75 5.03 0.27 -17.59
N SER A 76 5.98 0.57 -16.71
CA SER A 76 6.10 1.86 -16.01
C SER A 76 7.01 1.70 -14.78
N SER A 77 8.31 1.73 -15.03
CA SER A 77 9.31 2.17 -14.05
C SER A 77 10.34 3.03 -14.79
N GLU A 78 9.85 3.95 -15.61
CA GLU A 78 10.65 4.97 -16.29
C GLU A 78 9.90 6.30 -16.30
N VAL A 79 9.77 6.92 -15.12
CA VAL A 79 9.83 8.38 -14.95
C VAL A 79 10.48 8.61 -13.58
N VAL A 80 11.79 8.37 -13.51
CA VAL A 80 12.80 9.43 -13.53
C VAL A 80 12.74 10.26 -12.25
N SER A 81 13.61 9.88 -11.31
CA SER A 81 14.23 10.83 -10.40
C SER A 81 14.92 11.92 -11.23
N ALA A 82 14.44 13.16 -11.12
CA ALA A 82 15.21 14.41 -11.13
C ALA A 82 14.28 15.62 -11.33
N GLU A 83 14.05 16.42 -10.28
CA GLU A 83 14.19 17.87 -10.41
C GLU A 83 15.68 18.14 -10.77
N PRO A 84 16.15 19.23 -11.45
CA PRO A 84 15.51 20.47 -11.90
C PRO A 84 15.92 20.95 -13.35
N ILE A 85 15.27 22.00 -13.87
CA ILE A 85 15.86 23.22 -14.50
C ILE A 85 14.77 24.27 -14.72
#